data_AF-A0A819DB38-F1
#
_entry.id   AF-A0A819DB38-F1
#
_cell.length_a   1.000
_cell.length_b   1.000
_cell.length_c   1.000
_cell.angle_alpha   90.00
_cell.angle_beta   90.00
_cell.angle_gamma   90.00
#
_symmetry.space_group_name_H-M   'P 1'
#
loop_
_entity.id
_entity.type
_entity.pdbx_description
1 polymer ?
#
loop_
_entity_poly.entity_id
_entity_poly.type
_entity_poly.pdbx_seq_one_letter_code
_entity_poly.pdbx_strand_id
1 'polypeptide(L)'
;MDFIGTSDPYVILELFPSTLNPKKPKKYKTRTIERTLNPVFDEDSLPPAILNTPGAVLHLSVWDKDMMKDDFIGECFIPLMSIESLKNRASIRDIPVSEVRLRKQNKHAQPKIYQLIQSRAKVDREAAEFVQKRSCTMKSGDDNDGQGTLS
;
A
#
# COMPACT_ATOMS: atom_id res chain seq x y z
N MET A 1 18.78 21.01 1.36
CA MET A 1 19.96 20.17 1.67
C MET A 1 19.84 19.88 3.14
N ASP A 2 19.25 18.73 3.42
CA ASP A 2 18.55 18.53 4.68
C ASP A 2 19.54 17.83 5.60
N PHE A 3 20.25 18.67 6.36
CA PHE A 3 21.28 18.26 7.32
C PHE A 3 20.60 17.69 8.56
N ILE A 4 20.15 16.43 8.47
CA ILE A 4 20.06 15.37 9.49
C ILE A 4 18.98 14.38 9.04
N GLY A 5 19.40 13.21 8.55
CA GLY A 5 18.51 12.19 8.02
C GLY A 5 17.57 11.62 9.08
N THR A 6 16.36 12.16 9.12
CA THR A 6 15.23 11.61 9.86
C THR A 6 14.08 11.41 8.90
N SER A 7 13.74 10.15 8.63
CA SER A 7 12.51 9.81 7.92
C SER A 7 11.32 10.00 8.86
N ASP A 8 10.26 10.57 8.32
CA ASP A 8 8.95 10.76 8.92
C ASP A 8 7.94 9.85 8.18
N PRO A 9 8.05 8.51 8.34
CA PRO A 9 7.22 7.59 7.60
C PRO A 9 5.76 7.63 8.03
N TYR A 10 4.87 7.46 7.06
CA TYR A 10 3.45 7.21 7.27
C TYR A 10 2.94 6.14 6.29
N VAL A 11 1.84 5.47 6.65
CA VAL A 11 1.25 4.42 5.84
C VAL A 11 -0.12 4.83 5.37
N ILE A 12 -0.40 4.56 4.10
CA ILE A 12 -1.73 4.63 3.52
C ILE A 12 -2.26 3.21 3.36
N LEU A 13 -3.41 2.93 3.95
CA LEU A 13 -4.14 1.68 3.85
C LEU A 13 -5.32 1.86 2.89
N GLU A 14 -5.41 1.00 1.90
CA GLU A 14 -6.51 0.97 0.92
C GLU A 14 -7.09 -0.44 0.84
N LEU A 15 -8.41 -0.55 0.97
CA LEU A 15 -9.10 -1.82 0.91
C LEU A 15 -9.65 -2.06 -0.50
N PHE A 16 -9.42 -3.26 -1.02
CA PHE A 16 -9.93 -3.69 -2.31
C PHE A 16 -10.81 -4.95 -2.18
N PRO A 17 -11.98 -5.01 -2.84
CA PRO A 17 -12.64 -3.88 -3.51
C PRO A 17 -13.16 -2.85 -2.50
N SER A 18 -13.16 -1.57 -2.86
CA SER A 18 -13.58 -0.45 -1.99
C SER A 18 -15.07 -0.50 -1.65
N THR A 19 -15.87 -1.24 -2.43
CA THR A 19 -17.27 -1.57 -2.14
C THR A 19 -17.46 -2.37 -0.86
N LEU A 20 -16.42 -3.00 -0.31
CA LEU A 20 -16.49 -3.72 0.95
C LEU A 20 -16.67 -2.82 2.17
N ASN A 21 -16.37 -1.52 2.02
CA ASN A 21 -16.56 -0.56 3.09
C ASN A 21 -17.24 0.73 2.60
N PRO A 22 -18.51 0.66 2.17
CA PRO A 22 -19.19 1.79 1.53
C PRO A 22 -19.48 2.96 2.48
N LYS A 23 -19.39 2.73 3.80
CA LYS A 23 -19.69 3.72 4.86
C LYS A 23 -18.45 4.47 5.37
N LYS A 24 -17.25 4.10 4.93
CA LYS A 24 -15.99 4.68 5.43
C LYS A 24 -15.08 5.12 4.28
N PRO A 25 -14.08 5.99 4.54
CA PRO A 25 -13.16 6.44 3.49
C PRO A 25 -12.42 5.26 2.84
N LYS A 26 -12.25 5.33 1.52
CA LYS A 26 -11.54 4.32 0.71
C LYS A 26 -10.05 4.21 1.04
N LYS A 27 -9.50 5.22 1.69
CA LYS A 27 -8.10 5.32 2.11
C LYS A 27 -8.05 5.73 3.57
N TYR A 28 -7.22 5.06 4.35
CA TYR A 28 -6.86 5.47 5.70
C TYR A 28 -5.40 5.86 5.70
N LYS A 29 -5.11 7.09 6.10
CA LYS A 29 -3.75 7.54 6.33
C LYS A 29 -3.48 7.45 7.82
N THR A 30 -2.43 6.73 8.20
CA THR A 30 -1.97 6.69 9.59
C THR A 30 -1.39 8.03 9.99
N ARG A 31 -1.19 8.22 11.30
CA ARG A 31 -0.33 9.28 11.80
C ARG A 31 1.07 9.11 11.22
N THR A 32 1.69 10.24 10.90
CA THR A 32 3.13 10.29 10.61
C THR A 32 3.87 10.09 11.91
N ILE A 33 4.81 9.15 11.94
CA ILE A 33 5.69 8.96 13.09
C ILE A 33 7.01 9.62 12.74
N GLU A 34 7.31 10.71 13.44
CA GLU A 34 8.48 11.53 13.13
C GLU A 34 9.77 10.85 13.59
N ARG A 35 10.83 11.00 12.80
CA ARG A 35 12.22 10.61 13.14
C ARG A 35 12.41 9.13 13.50
N THR A 36 11.79 8.21 12.76
CA THR A 36 11.96 6.75 13.00
C THR A 36 12.14 5.95 11.73
N LEU A 37 13.05 4.97 11.77
CA LEU A 37 13.23 3.98 10.69
C LEU A 37 12.37 2.72 10.89
N ASN A 38 11.80 2.54 12.07
CA ASN A 38 10.96 1.38 12.43
C ASN A 38 9.64 1.87 13.06
N PRO A 39 8.77 2.52 12.28
CA PRO A 39 7.50 3.02 12.79
C PRO A 39 6.58 1.87 13.22
N VAL A 40 5.99 1.97 14.41
CA VAL A 40 4.94 1.06 14.88
C VAL A 40 3.60 1.79 14.81
N PHE A 41 2.74 1.37 13.89
CA PHE A 41 1.40 1.94 13.73
C PHE A 41 0.37 1.09 14.48
N ASP A 42 -0.16 1.62 15.58
CA ASP A 42 -1.19 0.98 16.40
C ASP A 42 -2.55 1.66 16.13
N GLU A 43 -3.12 1.42 14.95
CA GLU A 43 -4.38 2.04 14.50
C GLU A 43 -5.43 1.02 14.06
N ASP A 44 -6.59 1.06 14.75
CA ASP A 44 -7.77 0.25 14.43
C ASP A 44 -8.53 0.83 13.22
N SER A 45 -8.02 0.55 12.03
CA SER A 45 -8.57 1.13 10.79
C SER A 45 -9.64 0.27 10.11
N LEU A 46 -9.62 -1.06 10.30
CA LEU A 46 -10.47 -2.00 9.55
C LEU A 46 -11.57 -2.67 10.40
N PRO A 47 -12.83 -2.70 9.95
CA PRO A 47 -13.89 -3.46 10.61
C PRO A 47 -13.63 -4.97 10.52
N PRO A 48 -13.90 -5.74 11.61
CA PRO A 48 -13.72 -7.19 11.60
C PRO A 48 -14.51 -7.93 10.52
N ALA A 49 -15.68 -7.39 10.13
CA ALA A 49 -16.55 -7.98 9.12
C ALA A 49 -15.89 -8.09 7.73
N ILE A 50 -14.90 -7.23 7.44
CA ILE A 50 -14.21 -7.18 6.15
C ILE A 50 -13.11 -8.25 6.04
N LEU A 51 -12.55 -8.66 7.18
CA LEU A 51 -11.41 -9.58 7.25
C LEU A 51 -11.72 -10.95 6.66
N ASN A 52 -12.99 -11.37 6.71
CA ASN A 52 -13.44 -12.66 6.21
C ASN A 52 -14.03 -12.59 4.78
N THR A 53 -13.93 -11.46 4.10
CA THR A 53 -14.51 -11.32 2.77
C THR A 53 -13.63 -11.97 1.70
N PRO A 54 -14.15 -12.94 0.92
CA PRO A 54 -13.36 -13.64 -0.08
C PRO A 54 -12.82 -12.68 -1.13
N GLY A 55 -11.49 -12.74 -1.32
CA GLY A 55 -10.82 -11.92 -2.30
C GLY A 55 -10.69 -10.44 -1.91
N ALA A 56 -10.91 -10.10 -0.64
CA ALA A 56 -10.53 -8.80 -0.10
C ALA A 56 -9.00 -8.71 0.02
N VAL A 57 -8.46 -7.55 -0.37
CA VAL A 57 -7.02 -7.28 -0.39
C VAL A 57 -6.79 -5.94 0.30
N LEU A 58 -5.87 -5.94 1.26
CA LEU A 58 -5.37 -4.73 1.89
C LEU A 58 -4.10 -4.29 1.17
N HIS A 59 -4.13 -3.12 0.56
CA HIS A 59 -2.98 -2.45 -0.01
C HIS A 59 -2.40 -1.51 1.03
N LEU A 60 -1.11 -1.64 1.32
CA LEU A 60 -0.36 -0.76 2.20
C LEU A 60 0.70 -0.05 1.37
N SER A 61 0.71 1.28 1.40
CA SER A 61 1.77 2.10 0.80
C SER A 61 2.45 2.92 1.88
N VAL A 62 3.78 2.83 1.95
CA VAL A 62 4.60 3.56 2.90
C VAL A 62 5.24 4.76 2.19
N TRP A 63 5.13 5.91 2.82
CA TRP A 63 5.59 7.20 2.32
C TRP A 63 6.43 7.90 3.39
N ASP A 64 7.46 8.63 2.98
CA ASP A 64 8.21 9.56 3.82
C ASP A 64 7.60 10.95 3.67
N LYS A 65 7.35 11.65 4.77
CA LYS A 65 6.78 12.99 4.72
C LYS A 65 7.89 14.03 4.67
N ASP A 66 8.08 14.64 3.51
CA ASP A 66 9.08 15.71 3.31
C ASP A 66 8.45 17.09 3.20
N MET A 67 9.27 18.14 3.38
CA MET A 67 8.78 19.53 3.35
C MET A 67 8.25 19.97 1.99
N MET A 68 8.74 19.39 0.88
CA MET A 68 8.34 19.78 -0.48
C MET A 68 7.40 18.77 -1.14
N LYS A 69 7.73 17.49 -1.07
CA LYS A 69 6.96 16.41 -1.71
C LYS A 69 7.26 15.10 -1.01
N ASP A 70 6.20 14.43 -0.55
CA ASP A 70 6.30 13.12 0.08
C ASP A 70 6.96 12.08 -0.84
N ASP A 71 7.98 11.39 -0.33
CA ASP A 71 8.72 10.35 -1.04
C ASP A 71 8.09 8.96 -0.84
N PHE A 72 7.92 8.22 -1.93
CA PHE A 72 7.39 6.86 -1.85
C PHE A 72 8.48 5.86 -1.45
N ILE A 73 8.30 5.17 -0.31
CA ILE A 73 9.27 4.20 0.20
C ILE A 73 9.00 2.81 -0.40
N GLY A 74 7.74 2.37 -0.40
CA GLY A 74 7.37 1.06 -0.93
C GLY A 74 5.92 0.67 -0.63
N GLU A 75 5.47 -0.40 -1.26
CA GLU A 75 4.11 -0.92 -1.08
C GLU A 75 4.11 -2.43 -0.84
N CYS A 76 2.99 -2.91 -0.28
CA CYS A 76 2.67 -4.31 -0.24
C CYS A 76 1.16 -4.54 -0.32
N PHE A 77 0.78 -5.77 -0.68
CA PHE A 77 -0.60 -6.18 -0.81
C PHE A 77 -0.80 -7.46 -0.01
N ILE A 78 -1.77 -7.44 0.87
CA ILE A 78 -2.06 -8.53 1.80
C ILE A 78 -3.48 -9.03 1.54
N PRO A 79 -3.65 -10.25 1.00
CA PRO A 79 -4.97 -10.87 0.91
C PRO A 79 -5.50 -11.13 2.32
N LEU A 80 -6.61 -10.50 2.70
CA LEU A 80 -7.15 -10.62 4.07
C LEU A 80 -7.54 -12.06 4.41
N MET A 81 -8.00 -12.82 3.42
CA MET A 81 -8.34 -14.24 3.56
C MET A 81 -7.15 -15.13 3.94
N SER A 82 -5.92 -14.69 3.60
CA SER A 82 -4.67 -15.43 3.90
C SER A 82 -4.22 -15.27 5.35
N ILE A 83 -4.80 -14.32 6.10
CA ILE A 83 -4.43 -14.08 7.48
C ILE A 83 -5.42 -14.82 8.38
N GLU A 84 -5.15 -16.11 8.60
CA GLU A 84 -6.02 -16.99 9.39
C GLU A 84 -6.20 -16.49 10.84
N SER A 85 -5.16 -15.89 11.40
CA SER A 85 -5.16 -15.33 12.76
C SER A 85 -6.15 -14.18 12.96
N LEU A 86 -6.50 -13.44 11.89
CA LEU A 86 -7.52 -12.38 11.93
C LEU A 86 -8.96 -12.94 11.99
N LYS A 87 -9.18 -14.21 11.62
CA LYS A 87 -10.51 -14.85 11.61
C LYS A 87 -10.93 -15.31 13.01
N ASN A 88 -9.99 -15.76 13.83
CA ASN A 88 -10.28 -16.35 15.14
C ASN A 88 -10.34 -15.35 16.30
N ARG A 89 -10.23 -14.03 16.04
CA ARG A 89 -10.06 -13.01 17.09
C ARG A 89 -8.97 -13.41 18.10
N ALA A 90 -7.90 -14.04 17.62
CA ALA A 90 -6.77 -14.37 18.46
C ALA A 90 -6.25 -13.08 19.10
N SER A 91 -5.75 -13.16 20.34
CA SER A 91 -5.06 -12.03 20.94
C SER A 91 -3.95 -11.58 20.00
N ILE A 92 -3.74 -10.27 19.84
CA ILE A 92 -2.69 -9.72 18.96
C ILE A 92 -1.33 -10.36 19.26
N ARG A 93 -1.10 -10.77 20.51
CA ARG A 93 0.11 -11.45 21.00
C ARG A 93 0.30 -12.87 20.45
N ASP A 94 -0.77 -13.53 20.05
CA ASP A 94 -0.76 -14.90 19.52
C ASP A 94 -0.74 -14.92 17.98
N ILE A 95 -0.76 -13.75 17.34
CA ILE A 95 -0.67 -13.62 15.89
C ILE A 95 0.81 -13.65 15.49
N PRO A 96 1.26 -14.59 14.63
CA PRO A 96 2.63 -14.58 14.15
C PRO A 96 2.90 -13.31 13.37
N VAL A 97 4.03 -12.65 13.68
CA VAL A 97 4.48 -11.46 12.96
C VAL A 97 4.68 -11.84 11.49
N SER A 98 3.93 -11.19 10.60
CA SER A 98 4.07 -11.39 9.16
C SER A 98 5.06 -10.36 8.61
N GLU A 99 6.28 -10.81 8.28
CA GLU A 99 7.25 -9.96 7.61
C GLU A 99 6.86 -9.78 6.15
N VAL A 100 6.42 -8.57 5.80
CA VAL A 100 6.07 -8.24 4.42
C VAL A 100 7.14 -7.34 3.84
N ARG A 101 7.89 -7.87 2.87
CA ARG A 101 8.91 -7.07 2.18
C ARG A 101 8.23 -6.02 1.30
N LEU A 102 8.42 -4.76 1.65
CA LEU A 102 8.01 -3.63 0.83
C LEU A 102 8.74 -3.69 -0.51
N ARG A 103 8.00 -3.55 -1.60
CA ARG A 103 8.57 -3.51 -2.95
C ARG A 103 8.49 -2.08 -3.47
N LYS A 104 9.58 -1.59 -4.05
CA LYS A 104 9.52 -0.42 -4.92
C LYS A 104 8.67 -0.77 -6.14
N GLN A 105 7.85 0.18 -6.60
CA GLN A 105 6.91 -0.04 -7.70
C GLN A 105 7.69 -0.40 -8.98
N ASN A 106 7.66 -1.67 -9.39
CA ASN A 106 8.37 -2.16 -10.57
C ASN A 106 7.38 -2.70 -11.62
N LYS A 107 7.45 -2.15 -12.84
CA LYS A 107 6.62 -2.52 -14.00
C LYS A 107 6.78 -4.00 -14.40
N HIS A 108 7.97 -4.57 -14.22
CA HIS A 108 8.35 -5.90 -14.71
C HIS A 108 8.12 -7.04 -13.72
N ALA A 109 7.89 -6.74 -12.44
CA ALA A 109 7.73 -7.73 -11.37
C ALA A 109 6.43 -7.50 -10.58
N GLN A 110 5.31 -7.43 -11.29
CA GLN A 110 3.99 -7.26 -10.71
C GLN A 110 3.66 -8.48 -9.81
N PRO A 111 3.32 -8.29 -8.52
CA PRO A 111 2.92 -9.40 -7.67
C PRO A 111 1.64 -10.07 -8.18
N LYS A 112 1.47 -11.39 -7.94
CA LYS A 112 0.29 -12.16 -8.40
C LYS A 112 -1.05 -11.50 -8.03
N ILE A 113 -1.08 -10.81 -6.89
CA ILE A 113 -2.23 -10.05 -6.42
C ILE A 113 -2.62 -8.89 -7.35
N TYR A 114 -1.64 -8.27 -8.02
CA TYR A 114 -1.92 -7.26 -9.03
C TYR A 114 -2.56 -7.87 -10.27
N GLN A 115 -2.12 -9.07 -10.68
CA GLN A 115 -2.76 -9.80 -11.78
C GLN A 115 -4.21 -10.16 -11.43
N LEU A 116 -4.49 -10.47 -10.16
CA LEU A 116 -5.86 -10.67 -9.67
C LEU A 116 -6.70 -9.39 -9.79
N ILE A 117 -6.14 -8.24 -9.37
CA ILE A 117 -6.82 -6.94 -9.49
C ILE A 117 -7.04 -6.57 -10.98
N GLN A 118 -6.05 -6.80 -11.85
CA GLN A 118 -6.17 -6.61 -13.30
C GLN A 118 -7.23 -7.51 -13.92
N SER A 119 -7.32 -8.77 -13.50
CA SER A 119 -8.34 -9.69 -13.97
C SER A 119 -9.74 -9.20 -13.60
N ARG A 120 -9.88 -8.59 -12.42
CA ARG A 120 -11.13 -7.97 -11.96
C ARG A 120 -11.45 -6.67 -12.65
N ALA A 121 -10.47 -5.91 -13.14
CA ALA A 121 -10.71 -4.66 -13.86
C ALA A 121 -11.64 -4.78 -15.06
N LYS A 122 -11.84 -5.99 -15.60
CA LYS A 122 -12.80 -6.25 -16.68
C LYS A 122 -14.27 -6.15 -16.24
N VAL A 123 -14.55 -6.34 -14.95
CA VAL A 123 -15.90 -6.45 -14.37
C VAL A 123 -16.12 -5.42 -13.26
N ASP A 124 -15.05 -5.00 -12.59
CA ASP A 124 -15.06 -4.06 -11.48
C ASP A 124 -14.44 -2.72 -11.91
N ARG A 125 -15.28 -1.68 -12.01
CA ARG A 125 -14.87 -0.33 -12.40
C ARG A 125 -13.82 0.26 -11.46
N GLU A 126 -13.86 -0.04 -10.17
CA GLU A 126 -12.88 0.49 -9.21
C GLU A 126 -11.54 -0.24 -9.33
N ALA A 127 -11.57 -1.54 -9.63
CA ALA A 127 -10.35 -2.26 -10.00
C ALA A 127 -9.75 -1.69 -11.31
N ALA A 128 -10.58 -1.29 -12.27
CA ALA A 128 -10.14 -0.61 -13.49
C ALA A 128 -9.52 0.76 -13.21
N GLU A 129 -10.16 1.58 -12.36
CA GLU A 129 -9.64 2.88 -11.92
C GLU A 129 -8.31 2.73 -11.19
N PHE A 130 -8.14 1.70 -10.35
CA PHE A 130 -6.88 1.41 -9.68
C PHE A 130 -5.77 1.03 -10.68
N VAL A 131 -6.06 0.13 -11.61
CA VAL A 131 -5.10 -0.30 -12.64
C VAL A 131 -4.69 0.89 -13.53
N GLN A 132 -5.65 1.74 -13.90
CA GLN A 132 -5.41 2.95 -14.69
C GLN A 132 -4.60 4.00 -13.91
N LYS A 133 -4.97 4.27 -12.65
CA LYS A 133 -4.22 5.19 -11.78
C LYS A 133 -2.78 4.72 -11.60
N ARG A 134 -2.58 3.43 -11.34
CA ARG A 134 -1.25 2.83 -11.23
C ARG A 134 -0.46 2.91 -12.53
N SER A 135 -1.12 2.71 -13.69
CA SER A 135 -0.50 2.87 -15.01
C SER A 135 -0.02 4.31 -15.26
N CYS A 136 -0.78 5.33 -14.84
CA CYS A 136 -0.36 6.73 -14.95
C CYS A 136 0.79 7.07 -14.00
N THR A 137 0.77 6.62 -12.74
CA THR A 137 1.88 6.80 -11.79
C THR A 137 3.18 6.17 -12.30
N MET A 138 3.09 5.08 -13.07
CA MET A 138 4.24 4.43 -13.70
C MET A 138 4.73 5.13 -14.97
N LYS A 139 3.94 5.97 -15.64
CA LYS A 139 4.39 6.74 -16.82
C LYS A 139 5.23 7.96 -16.44
N SER A 140 4.92 8.60 -15.33
CA SER A 140 5.64 9.82 -14.87
C SER A 140 7.03 9.57 -14.28
N GLY A 141 7.50 8.32 -14.22
CA GLY A 141 8.84 7.96 -13.72
C GLY A 141 9.88 7.69 -14.80
N ASP A 142 9.55 7.90 -16.07
CA ASP A 142 10.39 7.52 -17.23
C ASP A 142 10.88 8.72 -18.06
N ASP A 143 10.71 9.97 -17.62
CA ASP A 143 11.09 11.16 -18.40
C ASP A 143 12.40 11.84 -17.92
N ASN A 144 13.30 11.14 -17.22
CA ASN A 144 14.59 11.76 -16.85
C ASN A 144 15.75 10.77 -16.73
N ASP A 145 15.97 9.95 -17.76
CA ASP A 145 17.26 9.29 -17.94
C ASP A 145 17.67 9.38 -19.42
N GLY A 146 18.65 10.25 -19.67
CA GLY A 146 19.42 10.27 -20.92
C GLY A 146 19.16 11.43 -21.87
N GLN A 147 19.88 12.54 -21.68
CA GLN A 147 20.90 13.01 -22.65
C GLN A 147 21.92 13.88 -21.91
N GLY A 148 22.92 13.23 -21.31
CA GLY A 148 24.18 13.85 -20.93
C GLY A 148 25.27 13.33 -21.86
N THR A 149 25.32 13.83 -23.09
CA THR A 149 26.43 13.53 -24.01
C THR A 149 27.52 14.57 -23.76
N LEU A 150 28.64 14.13 -23.19
CA LEU A 150 29.88 14.91 -23.13
C LEU A 150 30.34 15.26 -24.55
N SER A 151 30.66 16.53 -24.79
CA SER A 151 31.78 17.00 -25.61
C SER A 151 32.06 18.46 -25.27
#